data_AF-A0A832KFT5-F1
#
_entry.id   AF-A0A832KFT5-F1
#
_cell.length_a   1.000
_cell.length_b   1.000
_cell.length_c   1.000
_cell.angle_alpha   90.00
_cell.angle_beta   90.00
_cell.angle_gamma   90.00
#
_symmetry.space_group_name_H-M   'P 1'
#
loop_
_entity.id
_entity.type
_entity.pdbx_description
1 polymer ?
#
loop_
_entity_poly.entity_id
_entity_poly.type
_entity_poly.pdbx_seq_one_letter_code
_entity_poly.pdbx_strand_id
1 'polypeptide(L)'
;MPIRQPVVAVLGHVDHGKTTLLDRIRGTTVALREPGSMTQWIGASLIPAEVLAKICGPLLERFKFEIVIPGLLFIDTPGHETFSNLRRRGGSAADIAVLVIDVLKGVEPQTVESLEILRDRRVPFLVAANKIDVIPGWRTGSGFFLESLKLQSVEAVRLLDENIYRIIGDLSLRGFTAERFDRVKDFRRQVAIVPTSAKTGEGIPELLAVLVGLTQAYMKELLKVTSGPGRAVVLEVKEEQGLGVTLNTILYDGRLRVNDRIVLGGRDRIIDTRVRAILVPKPLDEIRDPRDRFNSVEEVNAAAGVKVAAPDLEDALAGSPLYVVPEGESLEEYKRRIMEEIGQLRIRTDRMGVVVKADTLGSLEAIIDTLKRLKIPIRLADVGDVSRRDVVEAEAVRLKDPILGVILSFNVRVLPDAEDELADKGVPLFSSNIVFRLIEEYEAWAERERLSRAKAELDKLVRPGKIKVLQGYIFRRSKPAIVGVEVLAGRIRAGYPLISMKGRRLGNIVKIQDKGLDVEEALEGSKVAVSISEGVVGRNLDEDEILLVDVPANHADILLRRFRDILGESELETLKVLQAVKEKPG
;
A
#
# COMPACT_ATOMS: atom_id res chain seq x y z
N MET A 1 0.31 13.20 -36.64
CA MET A 1 1.21 13.39 -35.49
C MET A 1 2.16 12.21 -35.44
N PRO A 2 3.47 12.43 -35.25
CA PRO A 2 4.41 11.34 -35.03
C PRO A 2 4.07 10.56 -33.76
N ILE A 3 4.39 9.27 -33.75
CA ILE A 3 4.28 8.43 -32.56
C ILE A 3 5.66 8.24 -31.93
N ARG A 4 5.74 8.27 -30.61
CA ARG A 4 6.96 7.95 -29.87
C ARG A 4 7.04 6.47 -29.51
N GLN A 5 8.23 6.03 -29.07
CA GLN A 5 8.38 4.75 -28.37
C GLN A 5 7.44 4.70 -27.15
N PRO A 6 6.76 3.57 -26.90
CA PRO A 6 6.13 3.28 -25.61
C PRO A 6 7.17 3.26 -24.49
N VAL A 7 6.82 3.88 -23.37
CA VAL A 7 7.56 3.82 -22.11
C VAL A 7 7.11 2.58 -21.35
N VAL A 8 8.03 1.63 -21.18
CA VAL A 8 7.80 0.34 -20.53
C VAL A 8 8.41 0.37 -19.13
N ALA A 9 7.57 0.31 -18.09
CA ALA A 9 8.04 0.15 -16.71
C ALA A 9 8.30 -1.33 -16.38
N VAL A 10 9.31 -1.63 -15.56
CA VAL A 10 9.56 -2.99 -15.06
C VAL A 10 9.37 -3.02 -13.55
N LEU A 11 8.43 -3.84 -13.10
CA LEU A 11 7.96 -3.93 -11.71
C LEU A 11 8.15 -5.33 -11.15
N GLY A 12 8.00 -5.52 -9.84
CA GLY A 12 8.11 -6.81 -9.18
C GLY A 12 8.92 -6.77 -7.89
N HIS A 13 8.88 -7.86 -7.13
CA HIS A 13 9.55 -7.95 -5.83
C HIS A 13 11.09 -7.99 -5.93
N VAL A 14 11.76 -7.70 -4.82
CA VAL A 14 13.21 -7.89 -4.67
C VAL A 14 13.56 -9.33 -5.07
N ASP A 15 14.69 -9.48 -5.77
CA ASP A 15 15.19 -10.77 -6.25
C ASP A 15 14.31 -11.52 -7.25
N HIS A 16 13.19 -10.98 -7.75
CA HIS A 16 12.44 -11.61 -8.85
C HIS A 16 13.16 -11.51 -10.21
N GLY A 17 14.27 -10.77 -10.28
CA GLY A 17 15.15 -10.71 -11.44
C GLY A 17 14.83 -9.57 -12.42
N LYS A 18 14.25 -8.46 -11.95
CA LYS A 18 13.98 -7.24 -12.75
C LYS A 18 15.24 -6.73 -13.47
N THR A 19 16.30 -6.47 -12.70
CA THR A 19 17.58 -5.96 -13.22
C THR A 19 18.21 -6.97 -14.17
N THR A 20 18.24 -8.25 -13.80
CA THR A 20 18.78 -9.31 -14.66
C THR A 20 18.02 -9.43 -15.99
N LEU A 21 16.68 -9.25 -15.97
CA LEU A 21 15.86 -9.27 -17.18
C LEU A 21 16.21 -8.10 -18.09
N LEU A 22 16.31 -6.89 -17.53
CA LEU A 22 16.74 -5.69 -18.26
C LEU A 22 18.16 -5.84 -18.81
N ASP A 23 19.09 -6.36 -18.02
CA ASP A 23 20.47 -6.64 -18.45
C ASP A 23 20.53 -7.61 -19.61
N ARG A 24 19.72 -8.68 -19.55
CA ARG A 24 19.65 -9.65 -20.64
C ARG A 24 19.11 -9.03 -21.92
N ILE A 25 18.02 -8.28 -21.80
CA ILE A 25 17.42 -7.55 -22.93
C ILE A 25 18.43 -6.56 -23.53
N ARG A 26 19.16 -5.83 -22.69
CA ARG A 26 20.25 -4.93 -23.09
C ARG A 26 21.37 -5.67 -23.80
N GLY A 27 21.88 -6.75 -23.22
CA GLY A 27 22.98 -7.54 -23.78
C GLY A 27 22.63 -8.12 -25.16
N THR A 28 21.41 -8.67 -25.31
CA THR A 28 20.90 -9.14 -26.61
C THR A 28 20.80 -8.00 -27.62
N THR A 29 20.34 -6.82 -27.18
CA THR A 29 20.26 -5.63 -28.01
C THR A 29 21.64 -5.16 -28.49
N VAL A 30 22.65 -5.19 -27.62
CA VAL A 30 24.04 -4.83 -27.95
C VAL A 30 24.63 -5.82 -28.96
N ALA A 31 24.45 -7.13 -28.76
CA ALA A 31 25.00 -8.16 -29.64
C ALA A 31 24.43 -8.13 -31.07
N LEU A 32 23.18 -7.67 -31.26
CA LEU A 32 22.49 -7.65 -32.56
C LEU A 32 22.63 -6.33 -33.33
N ARG A 33 23.37 -5.37 -32.77
CA ARG A 33 23.59 -4.02 -33.33
C ARG A 33 24.93 -3.88 -34.05
N GLU A 34 25.00 -2.88 -34.92
CA GLU A 34 26.27 -2.40 -35.48
C GLU A 34 26.99 -1.47 -34.47
N PRO A 35 28.33 -1.52 -34.36
CA PRO A 35 29.10 -0.66 -33.46
C PRO A 35 28.80 0.83 -33.69
N GLY A 36 28.48 1.58 -32.62
CA GLY A 36 28.29 3.05 -32.67
C GLY A 36 26.84 3.57 -32.68
N SER A 37 25.83 2.70 -32.58
CA SER A 37 24.40 3.08 -32.74
C SER A 37 23.61 3.28 -31.43
N MET A 38 24.27 3.41 -30.27
CA MET A 38 23.57 3.49 -28.98
C MET A 38 23.36 4.91 -28.46
N THR A 39 22.09 5.27 -28.24
CA THR A 39 21.70 6.24 -27.21
C THR A 39 21.24 5.44 -25.99
N GLN A 40 22.09 5.34 -24.96
CA GLN A 40 21.58 5.02 -23.63
C GLN A 40 20.87 6.25 -23.09
N TRP A 41 19.86 6.04 -22.23
CA TRP A 41 19.13 7.09 -21.56
C TRP A 41 19.32 6.91 -20.05
N ILE A 42 19.35 7.99 -19.25
CA ILE A 42 19.53 7.84 -17.81
C ILE A 42 18.32 7.14 -17.21
N GLY A 43 18.56 6.02 -16.54
CA GLY A 43 17.50 5.18 -15.99
C GLY A 43 16.57 4.62 -17.07
N ALA A 44 16.99 4.54 -18.34
CA ALA A 44 16.18 3.97 -19.40
C ALA A 44 17.00 3.35 -20.55
N SER A 45 16.45 2.32 -21.19
CA SER A 45 17.07 1.57 -22.28
C SER A 45 16.16 1.54 -23.51
N LEU A 46 16.62 2.12 -24.62
CA LEU A 46 15.87 2.10 -25.89
C LEU A 46 16.24 0.87 -26.73
N ILE A 47 15.22 0.09 -27.09
CA ILE A 47 15.30 -1.01 -28.07
C ILE A 47 14.60 -0.57 -29.36
N PRO A 48 15.33 -0.27 -30.44
CA PRO A 48 14.73 0.20 -31.69
C PRO A 48 13.96 -0.89 -32.41
N ALA A 49 13.04 -0.49 -33.27
CA ALA A 49 12.22 -1.38 -34.09
C ALA A 49 13.04 -2.42 -34.87
N GLU A 50 14.18 -2.02 -35.44
CA GLU A 50 15.06 -2.91 -36.21
C GLU A 50 15.63 -4.06 -35.36
N VAL A 51 15.98 -3.79 -34.10
CA VAL A 51 16.50 -4.80 -33.18
C VAL A 51 15.36 -5.70 -32.69
N LEU A 52 14.20 -5.11 -32.38
CA LEU A 52 13.00 -5.87 -32.05
C LEU A 52 12.61 -6.82 -33.18
N ALA A 53 12.72 -6.39 -34.43
CA ALA A 53 12.47 -7.23 -35.59
C ALA A 53 13.43 -8.42 -35.69
N LYS A 54 14.73 -8.23 -35.37
CA LYS A 54 15.70 -9.33 -35.32
C LYS A 54 15.42 -10.31 -34.17
N ILE A 55 15.11 -9.81 -32.97
CA ILE A 55 14.84 -10.65 -31.80
C ILE A 55 13.54 -11.45 -31.98
N CYS A 56 12.49 -10.80 -32.46
CA CYS A 56 11.17 -11.39 -32.59
C CYS A 56 10.93 -12.03 -33.97
N GLY A 57 11.88 -11.97 -34.91
CA GLY A 57 11.70 -12.33 -36.33
C GLY A 57 10.89 -13.61 -36.59
N PRO A 58 11.30 -14.76 -36.03
CA PRO A 58 10.56 -16.02 -36.20
C PRO A 58 9.10 -15.98 -35.71
N LEU A 59 8.83 -15.17 -34.68
CA LEU A 59 7.48 -14.96 -34.16
C LEU A 59 6.69 -13.99 -35.06
N LEU A 60 7.30 -12.91 -35.52
CA LEU A 60 6.66 -11.92 -36.39
C LEU A 60 6.19 -12.53 -37.71
N GLU A 61 7.00 -13.41 -38.31
CA GLU A 61 6.62 -14.18 -39.50
C GLU A 61 5.45 -15.11 -39.23
N ARG A 62 5.49 -15.83 -38.10
CA ARG A 62 4.44 -16.76 -37.69
C ARG A 62 3.10 -16.06 -37.42
N PHE A 63 3.14 -14.84 -36.88
CA PHE A 63 1.95 -14.05 -36.55
C PHE A 63 1.56 -13.04 -37.65
N LYS A 64 2.31 -12.98 -38.76
CA LYS A 64 2.13 -12.02 -39.87
C LYS A 64 1.96 -10.57 -39.39
N PHE A 65 2.89 -10.13 -38.55
CA PHE A 65 2.78 -8.87 -37.85
C PHE A 65 4.00 -7.97 -38.09
N GLU A 66 3.76 -6.72 -38.45
CA GLU A 66 4.81 -5.71 -38.68
C GLU A 66 4.93 -4.77 -37.48
N ILE A 67 6.16 -4.40 -37.13
CA ILE A 67 6.44 -3.43 -36.06
C ILE A 67 6.26 -2.01 -36.61
N VAL A 68 5.27 -1.29 -36.08
CA VAL A 68 4.95 0.09 -36.52
C VAL A 68 5.52 1.15 -35.58
N ILE A 69 5.76 0.78 -34.32
CA ILE A 69 6.33 1.69 -33.31
C ILE A 69 7.84 1.89 -33.53
N PRO A 70 8.42 3.05 -33.17
CA PRO A 70 9.86 3.30 -33.41
C PRO A 70 10.80 2.42 -32.55
N GLY A 71 10.29 1.86 -31.45
CA GLY A 71 11.03 1.03 -30.51
C GLY A 71 10.27 0.89 -29.19
N LEU A 72 10.93 0.37 -28.16
CA LEU A 72 10.46 0.31 -26.77
C LEU A 72 11.48 1.00 -25.87
N LEU A 73 11.03 1.93 -25.01
CA LEU A 73 11.87 2.58 -24.00
C LEU A 73 11.61 1.95 -22.63
N PHE A 74 12.49 1.06 -22.20
CA PHE A 74 12.41 0.43 -20.88
C PHE A 74 12.94 1.38 -19.81
N ILE A 75 12.20 1.55 -18.72
CA ILE A 75 12.67 2.29 -17.54
C ILE A 75 13.44 1.32 -16.64
N ASP A 76 14.73 1.61 -16.46
CA ASP A 76 15.70 0.88 -15.65
C ASP A 76 15.94 1.62 -14.34
N THR A 77 14.87 1.80 -13.57
CA THR A 77 14.96 2.41 -12.25
C THR A 77 14.67 1.36 -11.17
N PRO A 78 15.57 1.18 -10.20
CA PRO A 78 15.32 0.26 -9.09
C PRO A 78 14.12 0.72 -8.25
N GLY A 79 13.43 -0.26 -7.66
CA GLY A 79 12.34 -0.03 -6.70
C GLY A 79 10.97 0.23 -7.32
N HIS A 80 9.92 -0.10 -6.57
CA HIS A 80 8.54 0.31 -6.84
C HIS A 80 8.37 1.84 -6.61
N GLU A 81 9.22 2.45 -5.78
CA GLU A 81 9.26 3.90 -5.49
C GLU A 81 9.46 4.76 -6.74
N THR A 82 10.40 4.39 -7.62
CA THR A 82 10.67 5.19 -8.82
C THR A 82 9.50 5.14 -9.82
N PHE A 83 8.76 4.03 -9.85
CA PHE A 83 7.53 3.95 -10.62
C PHE A 83 6.43 4.85 -10.06
N SER A 84 6.32 4.96 -8.74
CA SER A 84 5.42 5.93 -8.09
C SER A 84 5.75 7.35 -8.53
N ASN A 85 7.00 7.69 -8.77
CA ASN A 85 7.39 9.00 -9.32
C ASN A 85 7.13 9.17 -10.81
N LEU A 86 6.91 8.09 -11.55
CA LEU A 86 6.64 8.11 -12.98
C LEU A 86 5.16 8.47 -13.25
N ARG A 87 4.81 9.71 -12.93
CA ARG A 87 3.45 10.25 -12.96
C ARG A 87 3.29 11.37 -13.99
N ARG A 88 2.06 11.57 -14.46
CA ARG A 88 1.60 12.74 -15.21
C ARG A 88 0.20 13.09 -14.73
N ARG A 89 -0.26 14.33 -14.95
CA ARG A 89 -1.64 14.71 -14.64
C ARG A 89 -2.65 13.67 -15.17
N GLY A 90 -3.36 13.01 -14.25
CA GLY A 90 -4.39 12.01 -14.57
C GLY A 90 -3.91 10.58 -14.85
N GLY A 91 -2.65 10.22 -14.59
CA GLY A 91 -2.19 8.82 -14.71
C GLY A 91 -0.67 8.62 -14.59
N SER A 92 -0.17 7.47 -15.03
CA SER A 92 1.27 7.22 -15.13
C SER A 92 1.88 7.84 -16.40
N ALA A 93 3.16 8.17 -16.35
CA ALA A 93 3.95 8.49 -17.54
C ALA A 93 4.38 7.22 -18.33
N ALA A 94 4.16 6.02 -17.78
CA ALA A 94 4.38 4.75 -18.47
C ALA A 94 3.13 4.40 -19.27
N ASP A 95 3.36 3.86 -20.46
CA ASP A 95 2.26 3.41 -21.33
C ASP A 95 1.89 1.95 -21.03
N ILE A 96 2.87 1.14 -20.62
CA ILE A 96 2.70 -0.28 -20.28
C ILE A 96 3.73 -0.70 -19.24
N ALA A 97 3.46 -1.78 -18.51
CA ALA A 97 4.42 -2.37 -17.57
C ALA A 97 4.66 -3.87 -17.78
N VAL A 98 5.82 -4.34 -17.36
CA VAL A 98 6.17 -5.75 -17.19
C VAL A 98 6.30 -6.03 -15.70
N LEU A 99 5.39 -6.85 -15.16
CA LEU A 99 5.45 -7.31 -13.78
C LEU A 99 6.25 -8.61 -13.70
N VAL A 100 7.45 -8.54 -13.14
CA VAL A 100 8.36 -9.68 -13.01
C VAL A 100 8.03 -10.46 -11.75
N ILE A 101 7.66 -11.72 -11.93
CA ILE A 101 7.31 -12.65 -10.86
C ILE A 101 8.24 -13.85 -10.96
N ASP A 102 8.96 -14.18 -9.89
CA ASP A 102 9.68 -15.44 -9.80
C ASP A 102 8.66 -16.59 -9.84
N VAL A 103 8.77 -17.46 -10.85
CA VAL A 103 7.76 -18.50 -11.11
C VAL A 103 7.61 -19.46 -9.92
N LEU A 104 8.68 -19.71 -9.16
CA LEU A 104 8.67 -20.61 -8.01
C LEU A 104 8.24 -19.93 -6.71
N LYS A 105 8.44 -18.62 -6.57
CA LYS A 105 7.98 -17.88 -5.38
C LYS A 105 6.52 -17.44 -5.49
N GLY A 106 6.10 -16.98 -6.66
CA GLY A 106 4.75 -16.45 -6.88
C GLY A 106 4.62 -14.99 -6.44
N VAL A 107 3.40 -14.60 -6.03
CA VAL A 107 3.10 -13.21 -5.65
C VAL A 107 3.59 -12.91 -4.23
N GLU A 108 4.43 -11.88 -4.12
CA GLU A 108 5.07 -11.41 -2.88
C GLU A 108 4.60 -9.98 -2.53
N PRO A 109 4.87 -9.43 -1.33
CA PRO A 109 4.32 -8.13 -0.89
C PRO A 109 4.53 -6.95 -1.87
N GLN A 110 5.73 -6.78 -2.41
CA GLN A 110 5.99 -5.71 -3.40
C GLN A 110 5.34 -5.98 -4.77
N THR A 111 5.07 -7.25 -5.10
CA THR A 111 4.27 -7.61 -6.27
C THR A 111 2.84 -7.14 -6.07
N VAL A 112 2.28 -7.30 -4.86
CA VAL A 112 0.95 -6.78 -4.50
C VAL A 112 0.91 -5.26 -4.65
N GLU A 113 1.88 -4.55 -4.06
CA GLU A 113 1.99 -3.09 -4.18
C GLU A 113 2.05 -2.64 -5.65
N SER A 114 2.87 -3.31 -6.46
CA SER A 114 2.96 -3.04 -7.90
C SER A 114 1.60 -3.19 -8.60
N LEU A 115 0.85 -4.25 -8.29
CA LEU A 115 -0.48 -4.50 -8.86
C LEU A 115 -1.48 -3.40 -8.48
N GLU A 116 -1.42 -2.88 -7.25
CA GLU A 116 -2.29 -1.80 -6.81
C GLU A 116 -1.97 -0.50 -7.54
N ILE A 117 -0.68 -0.13 -7.66
CA ILE A 117 -0.29 1.08 -8.39
C ILE A 117 -0.71 0.96 -9.87
N LEU A 118 -0.52 -0.22 -10.48
CA LEU A 118 -0.97 -0.47 -11.86
C LEU A 118 -2.49 -0.32 -12.01
N ARG A 119 -3.27 -0.83 -11.07
CA ARG A 119 -4.74 -0.68 -11.04
C ARG A 119 -5.15 0.77 -10.90
N ASP A 120 -4.60 1.46 -9.90
CA ASP A 120 -5.01 2.80 -9.50
C ASP A 120 -4.63 3.82 -10.60
N ARG A 121 -3.48 3.60 -11.27
CA ARG A 121 -3.02 4.42 -12.41
C ARG A 121 -3.52 3.93 -13.77
N ARG A 122 -4.30 2.85 -13.81
CA ARG A 122 -4.83 2.21 -15.03
C ARG A 122 -3.76 1.93 -16.07
N VAL A 123 -2.58 1.49 -15.62
CA VAL A 123 -1.47 1.13 -16.50
C VAL A 123 -1.64 -0.32 -16.93
N PRO A 124 -1.84 -0.59 -18.23
CA PRO A 124 -1.88 -1.96 -18.72
C PRO A 124 -0.54 -2.64 -18.50
N PHE A 125 -0.57 -3.94 -18.25
CA PHE A 125 0.64 -4.70 -17.98
C PHE A 125 0.52 -6.15 -18.44
N LEU A 126 1.65 -6.82 -18.45
CA LEU A 126 1.76 -8.27 -18.59
C LEU A 126 2.75 -8.80 -17.56
N VAL A 127 2.73 -10.11 -17.32
CA VAL A 127 3.59 -10.75 -16.33
C VAL A 127 4.73 -11.48 -17.02
N ALA A 128 5.96 -11.23 -16.58
CA ALA A 128 7.11 -12.08 -16.88
C ALA A 128 7.27 -13.08 -15.72
N ALA A 129 6.83 -14.33 -15.93
CA ALA A 129 7.04 -15.42 -14.97
C ALA A 129 8.48 -15.91 -15.11
N ASN A 130 9.39 -15.26 -14.40
CA ASN A 130 10.83 -15.35 -14.55
C ASN A 130 11.42 -16.54 -13.79
N LYS A 131 12.67 -16.89 -14.15
CA LYS A 131 13.48 -17.97 -13.58
C LYS A 131 12.94 -19.38 -13.86
N ILE A 132 12.39 -19.61 -15.05
CA ILE A 132 12.01 -20.99 -15.45
C ILE A 132 13.21 -21.95 -15.46
N ASP A 133 14.43 -21.43 -15.60
CA ASP A 133 15.67 -22.22 -15.60
C ASP A 133 15.98 -22.92 -14.27
N VAL A 134 15.36 -22.49 -13.17
CA VAL A 134 15.54 -23.14 -11.85
C VAL A 134 14.43 -24.14 -11.50
N ILE A 135 13.47 -24.37 -12.39
CA ILE A 135 12.46 -25.41 -12.20
C ILE A 135 13.16 -26.78 -12.18
N PRO A 136 12.92 -27.63 -11.17
CA PRO A 136 13.54 -28.95 -11.12
C PRO A 136 13.30 -29.76 -12.39
N GLY A 137 14.40 -30.22 -13.00
CA GLY A 137 14.35 -30.99 -14.25
C GLY A 137 14.24 -30.15 -15.53
N TRP A 138 14.23 -28.82 -15.44
CA TRP A 138 14.21 -27.94 -16.61
C TRP A 138 15.49 -28.08 -17.44
N ARG A 139 15.34 -28.20 -18.75
CA ARG A 139 16.42 -28.28 -19.74
C ARG A 139 16.45 -26.99 -20.55
N THR A 140 17.49 -26.19 -20.39
CA THR A 140 17.66 -24.92 -21.13
C THR A 140 17.68 -25.16 -22.64
N GLY A 141 16.82 -24.44 -23.37
CA GLY A 141 16.63 -24.57 -24.82
C GLY A 141 17.17 -23.41 -25.67
N SER A 142 16.59 -23.24 -26.87
CA SER A 142 17.05 -22.39 -28.00
C SER A 142 16.82 -20.88 -27.83
N GLY A 143 16.21 -20.44 -26.72
CA GLY A 143 15.87 -19.04 -26.46
C GLY A 143 14.38 -18.70 -26.68
N PHE A 144 13.64 -19.48 -27.46
CA PHE A 144 12.18 -19.38 -27.54
C PHE A 144 11.53 -20.28 -26.49
N PHE A 145 10.57 -19.73 -25.74
CA PHE A 145 9.86 -20.49 -24.71
C PHE A 145 9.08 -21.66 -25.32
N LEU A 146 8.33 -21.44 -26.41
CA LEU A 146 7.48 -22.49 -26.99
C LEU A 146 8.27 -23.66 -27.57
N GLU A 147 9.50 -23.42 -28.00
CA GLU A 147 10.42 -24.48 -28.46
C GLU A 147 11.01 -25.22 -27.27
N SER A 148 11.49 -24.47 -26.27
CA SER A 148 12.07 -25.01 -25.06
C SER A 148 11.06 -25.88 -24.31
N LEU A 149 9.78 -25.48 -24.27
CA LEU A 149 8.69 -26.24 -23.63
C LEU A 149 8.53 -27.66 -24.22
N LYS A 150 8.76 -27.84 -25.52
CA LYS A 150 8.64 -29.16 -26.19
C LYS A 150 9.75 -30.13 -25.81
N LEU A 151 10.87 -29.63 -25.28
CA LEU A 151 12.04 -30.42 -24.90
C LEU A 151 11.99 -30.89 -23.43
N GLN A 152 10.99 -30.43 -22.67
CA GLN A 152 10.89 -30.68 -21.23
C GLN A 152 10.25 -32.04 -20.91
N SER A 153 10.60 -32.59 -19.75
CA SER A 153 9.90 -33.77 -19.22
C SER A 153 8.47 -33.41 -18.79
N VAL A 154 7.60 -34.42 -18.69
CA VAL A 154 6.21 -34.25 -18.26
C VAL A 154 6.15 -33.61 -16.86
N GLU A 155 7.07 -33.99 -15.98
CA GLU A 155 7.19 -33.48 -14.61
C GLU A 155 7.57 -31.99 -14.59
N ALA A 156 8.56 -31.58 -15.39
CA ALA A 156 8.99 -30.18 -15.46
C ALA A 156 7.88 -29.28 -16.03
N VAL A 157 7.16 -29.73 -17.07
CA VAL A 157 6.00 -29.02 -17.63
C VAL A 157 4.88 -28.91 -16.60
N ARG A 158 4.59 -29.99 -15.88
CA ARG A 158 3.58 -30.01 -14.83
C ARG A 158 3.92 -29.01 -13.71
N LEU A 159 5.17 -29.00 -13.23
CA LEU A 159 5.62 -28.05 -12.21
C LEU A 159 5.50 -26.59 -12.69
N LEU A 160 5.89 -26.31 -13.94
CA LEU A 160 5.71 -24.98 -14.53
C LEU A 160 4.23 -24.57 -14.52
N ASP A 161 3.35 -25.45 -15.01
CA ASP A 161 1.91 -25.16 -15.11
C ASP A 161 1.28 -24.98 -13.73
N GLU A 162 1.61 -25.82 -12.73
CA GLU A 162 1.16 -25.66 -11.32
C GLU A 162 1.54 -24.29 -10.76
N ASN A 163 2.77 -23.85 -11.00
CA ASN A 163 3.26 -22.55 -10.53
C ASN A 163 2.58 -21.37 -11.25
N ILE A 164 2.35 -21.48 -12.57
CA ILE A 164 1.59 -20.48 -13.34
C ILE A 164 0.15 -20.40 -12.83
N TYR A 165 -0.51 -21.55 -12.55
CA TYR A 165 -1.87 -21.56 -12.01
C TYR A 165 -1.96 -20.89 -10.65
N ARG A 166 -0.94 -21.04 -9.79
CA ARG A 166 -0.86 -20.30 -8.53
C ARG A 166 -0.81 -18.78 -8.76
N ILE A 167 0.05 -18.33 -9.68
CA ILE A 167 0.13 -16.90 -10.06
C ILE A 167 -1.23 -16.40 -10.60
N ILE A 168 -1.90 -17.18 -11.45
CA ILE A 168 -3.24 -16.86 -11.96
C ILE A 168 -4.25 -16.71 -10.82
N GLY A 169 -4.23 -17.64 -9.85
CA GLY A 169 -5.09 -17.59 -8.66
C GLY A 169 -4.87 -16.31 -7.84
N ASP A 170 -3.61 -15.98 -7.58
CA ASP A 170 -3.25 -14.77 -6.81
C ASP A 170 -3.64 -13.47 -7.53
N LEU A 171 -3.50 -13.42 -8.85
CA LEU A 171 -3.95 -12.29 -9.67
C LEU A 171 -5.48 -12.18 -9.68
N SER A 172 -6.18 -13.32 -9.75
CA SER A 172 -7.65 -13.37 -9.74
C SER A 172 -8.23 -12.85 -8.43
N LEU A 173 -7.65 -13.22 -7.27
CA LEU A 173 -8.03 -12.67 -5.96
C LEU A 173 -7.92 -11.15 -5.88
N ARG A 174 -7.09 -10.55 -6.74
CA ARG A 174 -6.85 -9.10 -6.82
C ARG A 174 -7.61 -8.42 -7.97
N GLY A 175 -8.48 -9.16 -8.64
CA GLY A 175 -9.36 -8.64 -9.71
C GLY A 175 -8.75 -8.67 -11.10
N PHE A 176 -7.63 -9.37 -11.32
CA PHE A 176 -7.01 -9.52 -12.63
C PHE A 176 -7.24 -10.91 -13.19
N THR A 177 -7.94 -10.99 -14.32
CA THR A 177 -7.99 -12.22 -15.12
C THR A 177 -6.67 -12.38 -15.84
N ALA A 178 -6.01 -13.53 -15.72
CA ALA A 178 -4.72 -13.79 -16.34
C ALA A 178 -4.66 -15.19 -16.96
N GLU A 179 -3.80 -15.37 -17.94
CA GLU A 179 -3.56 -16.66 -18.59
C GLU A 179 -2.16 -16.68 -19.23
N ARG A 180 -1.57 -17.85 -19.43
CA ARG A 180 -0.31 -17.99 -20.17
C ARG A 180 -0.49 -17.46 -21.59
N PHE A 181 0.47 -16.69 -22.08
CA PHE A 181 0.33 -15.88 -23.30
C PHE A 181 -0.15 -16.67 -24.53
N ASP A 182 0.25 -17.94 -24.68
CA ASP A 182 -0.14 -18.84 -25.77
C ASP A 182 -1.57 -19.38 -25.66
N ARG A 183 -2.22 -19.19 -24.51
CA ARG A 183 -3.59 -19.63 -24.18
C ARG A 183 -4.56 -18.45 -24.05
N VAL A 184 -4.09 -17.21 -24.14
CA VAL A 184 -4.93 -15.99 -24.07
C VAL A 184 -5.90 -15.94 -25.25
N LYS A 185 -7.19 -15.72 -24.96
CA LYS A 185 -8.24 -15.56 -25.97
C LYS A 185 -8.51 -14.10 -26.31
N ASP A 186 -8.45 -13.22 -25.31
CA ASP A 186 -8.67 -11.79 -25.46
C ASP A 186 -7.68 -10.98 -24.61
N PHE A 187 -6.67 -10.42 -25.27
CA PHE A 187 -5.64 -9.59 -24.66
C PHE A 187 -6.17 -8.27 -24.07
N ARG A 188 -7.44 -7.88 -24.33
CA ARG A 188 -8.08 -6.72 -23.69
C ARG A 188 -8.63 -7.04 -22.30
N ARG A 189 -8.88 -8.32 -22.03
CA ARG A 189 -9.53 -8.79 -20.79
C ARG A 189 -8.61 -9.64 -19.92
N GLN A 190 -7.59 -10.25 -20.51
CA GLN A 190 -6.68 -11.15 -19.82
C GLN A 190 -5.25 -10.59 -19.83
N VAL A 191 -4.65 -10.54 -18.64
CA VAL A 191 -3.22 -10.28 -18.47
C VAL A 191 -2.45 -11.48 -18.99
N ALA A 192 -1.54 -11.24 -19.94
CA ALA A 192 -0.69 -12.29 -20.49
C ALA A 192 0.46 -12.63 -19.51
N ILE A 193 0.64 -13.92 -19.22
CA ILE A 193 1.78 -14.43 -18.46
C ILE A 193 2.77 -15.07 -19.44
N VAL A 194 3.96 -14.49 -19.55
CA VAL A 194 5.04 -14.97 -20.40
C VAL A 194 6.11 -15.62 -19.51
N PRO A 195 6.30 -16.95 -19.57
CA PRO A 195 7.39 -17.60 -18.86
C PRO A 195 8.74 -17.21 -19.45
N THR A 196 9.68 -16.83 -18.59
CA THR A 196 10.97 -16.28 -19.01
C THR A 196 12.12 -16.80 -18.14
N SER A 197 13.33 -16.77 -18.69
CA SER A 197 14.56 -16.82 -17.91
C SER A 197 15.45 -15.64 -18.32
N ALA A 198 15.60 -14.68 -17.41
CA ALA A 198 16.58 -13.61 -17.55
C ALA A 198 18.04 -14.15 -17.63
N LYS A 199 18.30 -15.34 -17.09
CA LYS A 199 19.64 -15.96 -17.07
C LYS A 199 19.98 -16.68 -18.36
N THR A 200 19.03 -17.33 -19.04
CA THR A 200 19.30 -18.05 -20.28
C THR A 200 18.88 -17.26 -21.51
N GLY A 201 17.92 -16.34 -21.37
CA GLY A 201 17.28 -15.61 -22.45
C GLY A 201 15.99 -16.26 -22.96
N GLU A 202 15.63 -17.44 -22.45
CA GLU A 202 14.40 -18.15 -22.84
C GLU A 202 13.16 -17.28 -22.60
N GLY A 203 12.27 -17.21 -23.58
CA GLY A 203 10.97 -16.51 -23.49
C GLY A 203 11.04 -14.99 -23.63
N ILE A 204 12.23 -14.39 -23.68
CA ILE A 204 12.39 -12.95 -23.92
C ILE A 204 11.89 -12.53 -25.32
N PRO A 205 12.10 -13.31 -26.40
CA PRO A 205 11.53 -13.00 -27.70
C PRO A 205 9.99 -12.92 -27.66
N GLU A 206 9.32 -13.86 -26.99
CA GLU A 206 7.87 -13.84 -26.79
C GLU A 206 7.42 -12.67 -25.93
N LEU A 207 8.15 -12.36 -24.85
CA LEU A 207 7.88 -11.21 -23.98
C LEU A 207 7.85 -9.90 -24.78
N LEU A 208 8.89 -9.67 -25.59
CA LEU A 208 9.00 -8.49 -26.44
C LEU A 208 7.94 -8.48 -27.54
N ALA A 209 7.65 -9.62 -28.17
CA ALA A 209 6.62 -9.72 -29.19
C ALA A 209 5.23 -9.37 -28.65
N VAL A 210 4.88 -9.84 -27.44
CA VAL A 210 3.62 -9.50 -26.78
C VAL A 210 3.58 -8.00 -26.43
N LEU A 211 4.67 -7.42 -25.90
CA LEU A 211 4.75 -5.98 -25.64
C LEU A 211 4.51 -5.12 -26.88
N VAL A 212 5.21 -5.43 -27.97
CA VAL A 212 5.05 -4.72 -29.24
C VAL A 212 3.62 -4.88 -29.75
N GLY A 213 3.08 -6.11 -29.71
CA GLY A 213 1.70 -6.43 -30.06
C GLY A 213 0.68 -5.55 -29.34
N LEU A 214 0.73 -5.53 -28.02
CA LEU A 214 -0.21 -4.79 -27.17
C LEU A 214 -0.11 -3.27 -27.38
N THR A 215 1.12 -2.75 -27.42
CA THR A 215 1.36 -1.30 -27.51
C THR A 215 0.88 -0.73 -28.85
N GLN A 216 1.22 -1.37 -29.98
CA GLN A 216 0.79 -0.85 -31.28
C GLN A 216 -0.68 -1.16 -31.60
N ALA A 217 -1.28 -2.21 -31.02
CA ALA A 217 -2.69 -2.53 -31.25
C ALA A 217 -3.62 -1.58 -30.47
N TYR A 218 -3.25 -1.19 -29.25
CA TYR A 218 -4.16 -0.50 -28.33
C TYR A 218 -3.72 0.90 -27.90
N MET A 219 -2.47 1.32 -28.15
CA MET A 219 -1.93 2.55 -27.58
C MET A 219 -1.53 3.62 -28.61
N LYS A 220 -1.77 3.41 -29.91
CA LYS A 220 -1.37 4.36 -30.97
C LYS A 220 -1.78 5.81 -30.69
N GLU A 221 -2.98 6.04 -30.16
CA GLU A 221 -3.46 7.38 -29.80
C GLU A 221 -2.70 7.98 -28.60
N LEU A 222 -2.38 7.17 -27.59
CA LEU A 222 -1.63 7.59 -26.40
C LEU A 222 -0.16 7.89 -26.69
N LEU A 223 0.38 7.30 -27.76
CA LEU A 223 1.77 7.45 -28.19
C LEU A 223 1.99 8.66 -29.11
N LYS A 224 0.94 9.39 -29.49
CA LYS A 224 1.10 10.62 -30.29
C LYS A 224 1.82 11.69 -29.46
N VAL A 225 2.83 12.31 -30.04
CA VAL A 225 3.57 13.42 -29.42
C VAL A 225 3.43 14.69 -30.24
N THR A 226 3.55 15.81 -29.53
CA THR A 226 3.66 17.14 -30.12
C THR A 226 5.13 17.48 -30.40
N SER A 227 5.35 18.36 -31.38
CA SER A 227 6.66 18.98 -31.60
C SER A 227 6.85 20.27 -30.79
N GLY A 228 6.00 20.50 -29.78
CA GLY A 228 5.94 21.71 -28.96
C GLY A 228 6.90 21.68 -27.77
N PRO A 229 6.71 22.58 -26.77
CA PRO A 229 7.54 22.63 -25.57
C PRO A 229 7.50 21.31 -24.81
N GLY A 230 8.66 20.91 -24.31
CA GLY A 230 8.85 19.68 -23.55
C GLY A 230 8.03 19.60 -22.28
N ARG A 231 7.48 18.42 -22.03
CA ARG A 231 6.87 18.03 -20.77
C ARG A 231 7.53 16.78 -20.25
N ALA A 232 8.06 16.87 -19.04
CA ALA A 232 8.78 15.80 -18.41
C ALA A 232 8.31 15.57 -16.97
N VAL A 233 8.69 14.44 -16.41
CA VAL A 233 8.56 14.16 -14.97
C VAL A 233 9.95 13.94 -14.39
N VAL A 234 10.19 14.50 -13.20
CA VAL A 234 11.40 14.27 -12.43
C VAL A 234 11.31 12.89 -11.78
N LEU A 235 12.22 11.98 -12.10
CA LEU A 235 12.30 10.67 -11.47
C LEU A 235 13.13 10.70 -10.21
N GLU A 236 14.31 11.31 -10.29
CA GLU A 236 15.28 11.37 -9.20
C GLU A 236 16.01 12.71 -9.20
N VAL A 237 16.41 13.15 -8.02
CA VAL A 237 17.29 14.29 -7.80
C VAL A 237 18.61 13.73 -7.27
N LYS A 238 19.71 13.96 -7.99
CA LYS A 238 21.02 13.38 -7.68
C LYS A 238 22.12 14.41 -7.79
N GLU A 239 22.99 14.45 -6.79
CA GLU A 239 24.24 15.19 -6.86
C GLU A 239 25.25 14.42 -7.72
N GLU A 240 25.79 15.10 -8.73
CA GLU A 240 26.79 14.57 -9.64
C GLU A 240 28.07 15.38 -9.55
N GLN A 241 29.19 14.67 -9.41
CA GLN A 241 30.50 15.29 -9.27
C GLN A 241 30.82 16.17 -10.48
N GLY A 242 31.14 17.45 -10.24
CA GLY A 242 31.44 18.43 -11.29
C GLY A 242 30.22 19.07 -11.97
N LEU A 243 29.02 18.53 -11.76
CA LEU A 243 27.77 19.07 -12.32
C LEU A 243 26.87 19.69 -11.25
N GLY A 244 27.06 19.34 -9.97
CA GLY A 244 26.19 19.74 -8.87
C GLY A 244 24.92 18.90 -8.84
N VAL A 245 23.83 19.46 -8.33
CA VAL A 245 22.53 18.76 -8.33
C VAL A 245 21.96 18.67 -9.74
N THR A 246 21.54 17.48 -10.13
CA THR A 246 20.97 17.16 -11.44
C THR A 246 19.66 16.42 -11.29
N LEU A 247 18.80 16.53 -12.31
CA LEU A 247 17.54 15.81 -12.37
C LEU A 247 17.66 14.67 -13.37
N ASN A 248 17.27 13.46 -12.97
CA ASN A 248 16.97 12.40 -13.91
C ASN A 248 15.50 12.54 -14.31
N THR A 249 15.20 12.74 -15.58
CA THR A 249 13.83 13.05 -16.04
C THR A 249 13.41 12.15 -17.21
N ILE A 250 12.11 11.91 -17.32
CA ILE A 250 11.51 11.31 -18.51
C ILE A 250 10.72 12.38 -19.24
N LEU A 251 11.21 12.78 -20.42
CA LEU A 251 10.51 13.61 -21.37
C LEU A 251 9.47 12.73 -22.09
N TYR A 252 8.19 12.99 -21.90
CA TYR A 252 7.11 12.18 -22.45
C TYR A 252 6.31 12.87 -23.57
N ASP A 253 6.47 14.18 -23.73
CA ASP A 253 5.89 14.98 -24.82
C ASP A 253 6.79 16.18 -25.15
N GLY A 254 6.74 16.65 -26.40
CA GLY A 254 7.49 17.81 -26.85
C GLY A 254 9.00 17.59 -26.93
N ARG A 255 9.73 18.70 -26.79
CA ARG A 255 11.18 18.81 -27.00
C ARG A 255 11.83 19.66 -25.92
N LEU A 256 13.04 19.30 -25.52
CA LEU A 256 13.85 20.01 -24.53
C LEU A 256 15.19 20.41 -25.16
N ARG A 257 15.59 21.67 -25.00
CA ARG A 257 16.85 22.25 -25.49
C ARG A 257 17.69 22.85 -24.38
N VAL A 258 18.99 22.94 -24.61
CA VAL A 258 19.88 23.75 -23.78
C VAL A 258 19.43 25.21 -23.83
N ASN A 259 19.51 25.92 -22.70
CA ASN A 259 19.01 27.28 -22.45
C ASN A 259 17.48 27.43 -22.34
N ASP A 260 16.70 26.37 -22.55
CA ASP A 260 15.26 26.40 -22.28
C ASP A 260 15.00 26.81 -20.83
N ARG A 261 14.00 27.68 -20.65
CA ARG A 261 13.50 27.99 -19.31
C ARG A 261 12.57 26.87 -18.88
N ILE A 262 12.84 26.29 -17.73
CA ILE A 262 12.07 25.20 -17.16
C ILE A 262 11.46 25.61 -15.83
N VAL A 263 10.29 25.05 -15.54
CA VAL A 263 9.60 25.22 -14.27
C VAL A 263 9.27 23.85 -13.70
N LEU A 264 9.55 23.66 -12.42
CA LEU A 264 9.29 22.43 -11.66
C LEU A 264 8.96 22.75 -10.20
N GLY A 265 8.38 21.78 -9.49
CA GLY A 265 8.11 21.87 -8.07
C GLY A 265 9.32 21.54 -7.21
N GLY A 266 9.54 22.36 -6.19
CA GLY A 266 10.43 22.07 -5.08
C GLY A 266 9.67 21.89 -3.76
N ARG A 267 10.40 21.62 -2.68
CA ARG A 267 9.84 21.37 -1.34
C ARG A 267 8.98 22.53 -0.85
N ASP A 268 9.48 23.76 -0.88
CA ASP A 268 8.77 24.93 -0.34
C ASP A 268 8.53 26.03 -1.39
N ARG A 269 8.93 25.80 -2.64
CA ARG A 269 8.84 26.79 -3.72
C ARG A 269 8.67 26.12 -5.08
N ILE A 270 8.21 26.90 -6.05
CA ILE A 270 8.34 26.57 -7.47
C ILE A 270 9.73 27.00 -7.93
N ILE A 271 10.47 26.10 -8.56
CA ILE A 271 11.78 26.36 -9.13
C ILE A 271 11.57 26.82 -10.57
N ASP A 272 12.07 28.01 -10.91
CA ASP A 272 12.16 28.50 -12.28
C ASP A 272 13.62 28.75 -12.65
N THR A 273 14.14 27.96 -13.58
CA THR A 273 15.57 27.96 -13.90
C THR A 273 15.79 27.74 -15.40
N ARG A 274 17.05 27.74 -15.84
CA ARG A 274 17.41 27.46 -17.24
C ARG A 274 18.29 26.23 -17.34
N VAL A 275 18.02 25.42 -18.36
CA VAL A 275 18.81 24.23 -18.66
C VAL A 275 20.23 24.63 -19.05
N ARG A 276 21.21 24.21 -18.27
CA ARG A 276 22.64 24.41 -18.57
C ARG A 276 23.18 23.31 -19.49
N ALA A 277 22.77 22.07 -19.25
CA ALA A 277 23.16 20.93 -20.08
C ALA A 277 22.09 19.84 -20.04
N ILE A 278 21.93 19.17 -21.18
CA ILE A 278 21.15 17.94 -21.31
C ILE A 278 22.16 16.82 -21.52
N LEU A 279 22.13 15.83 -20.64
CA LEU A 279 23.09 14.76 -20.64
C LEU A 279 22.40 13.43 -20.96
N VAL A 280 23.00 12.67 -21.87
CA VAL A 280 22.62 11.30 -22.21
C VAL A 280 23.81 10.37 -21.93
N PRO A 281 23.61 9.16 -21.39
CA PRO A 281 24.70 8.25 -21.15
C PRO A 281 25.44 7.88 -22.44
N LYS A 282 26.76 7.83 -22.35
CA LYS A 282 27.62 7.33 -23.42
C LYS A 282 27.36 5.83 -23.64
N PRO A 283 27.57 5.31 -24.86
CA PRO A 283 27.70 3.87 -25.07
C PRO A 283 28.75 3.28 -24.11
N LEU A 284 28.50 2.06 -23.61
CA LEU A 284 29.37 1.40 -22.62
C LEU A 284 30.82 1.28 -23.11
N ASP A 285 31.03 1.12 -24.41
CA ASP A 285 32.34 0.97 -25.03
C ASP A 285 33.18 2.27 -25.06
N GLU A 286 32.55 3.42 -24.80
CA GLU A 286 33.21 4.74 -24.78
C GLU A 286 33.62 5.19 -23.37
N ILE A 287 33.14 4.51 -22.32
CA ILE A 287 33.39 4.90 -20.93
C ILE A 287 34.74 4.35 -20.48
N ARG A 288 35.77 5.21 -20.48
CA ARG A 288 37.12 4.87 -19.97
C ARG A 288 37.40 5.41 -18.57
N ASP A 289 36.71 6.48 -18.17
CA ASP A 289 36.78 7.12 -16.85
C ASP A 289 35.37 7.20 -16.24
N PRO A 290 35.14 6.80 -14.97
CA PRO A 290 33.86 6.97 -14.28
C PRO A 290 33.35 8.42 -14.20
N ARG A 291 34.19 9.42 -14.46
CA ARG A 291 33.82 10.84 -14.53
C ARG A 291 33.33 11.27 -15.91
N ASP A 292 33.62 10.48 -16.95
CA ASP A 292 33.25 10.76 -18.33
C ASP A 292 32.16 9.80 -18.83
N ARG A 293 31.03 9.79 -18.11
CA ARG A 293 29.91 8.86 -18.35
C ARG A 293 28.84 9.39 -19.31
N PHE A 294 28.86 10.67 -19.63
CA PHE A 294 27.76 11.35 -20.30
C PHE A 294 28.20 12.14 -21.54
N ASN A 295 27.40 12.07 -22.60
CA ASN A 295 27.44 12.99 -23.72
C ASN A 295 26.49 14.16 -23.45
N SER A 296 26.93 15.37 -23.79
CA SER A 296 26.04 16.54 -23.81
C SER A 296 25.37 16.62 -25.18
N VAL A 297 24.05 16.84 -25.18
CA VAL A 297 23.28 17.08 -26.40
C VAL A 297 22.63 18.45 -26.36
N GLU A 298 22.47 19.09 -27.51
CA GLU A 298 21.82 20.41 -27.60
C GLU A 298 20.30 20.31 -27.47
N GLU A 299 19.72 19.21 -27.93
CA GLU A 299 18.28 19.00 -28.01
C GLU A 299 17.92 17.51 -27.85
N VAL A 300 16.77 17.24 -27.22
CA VAL A 300 16.15 15.93 -27.15
C VAL A 300 14.64 16.00 -27.43
N ASN A 301 14.10 14.97 -28.09
CA ASN A 301 12.67 14.83 -28.40
C ASN A 301 12.05 13.67 -27.61
N ALA A 302 10.76 13.77 -27.27
CA ALA A 302 10.04 12.71 -26.56
C ALA A 302 9.87 11.42 -27.40
N ALA A 303 9.86 10.21 -26.81
CA ALA A 303 10.18 9.88 -25.41
C ALA A 303 11.67 9.71 -25.19
N ALA A 304 12.19 10.29 -24.11
CA ALA A 304 13.61 10.20 -23.76
C ALA A 304 13.85 10.29 -22.25
N GLY A 305 14.83 9.54 -21.76
CA GLY A 305 15.30 9.63 -20.37
C GLY A 305 16.60 10.44 -20.27
N VAL A 306 16.55 11.65 -19.76
CA VAL A 306 17.69 12.58 -19.80
C VAL A 306 18.10 13.05 -18.42
N LYS A 307 19.40 13.36 -18.25
CA LYS A 307 19.82 14.24 -17.15
C LYS A 307 19.61 15.67 -17.58
N VAL A 308 19.06 16.44 -16.66
CA VAL A 308 19.00 17.89 -16.77
C VAL A 308 19.89 18.47 -15.68
N ALA A 309 20.89 19.25 -16.09
CA ALA A 309 21.68 20.07 -15.19
C ALA A 309 21.21 21.53 -15.30
N ALA A 310 20.86 22.13 -14.17
CA ALA A 310 20.44 23.52 -14.04
C ALA A 310 20.81 24.05 -12.64
N PRO A 311 20.92 25.37 -12.43
CA PRO A 311 21.09 25.92 -11.09
C PRO A 311 19.82 25.80 -10.24
N ASP A 312 19.99 25.87 -8.92
CA ASP A 312 18.92 25.93 -7.91
C ASP A 312 17.99 24.70 -7.86
N LEU A 313 18.57 23.51 -8.06
CA LEU A 313 17.84 22.23 -8.11
C LEU A 313 17.83 21.44 -6.78
N GLU A 314 18.47 21.96 -5.73
CA GLU A 314 18.66 21.30 -4.42
C GLU A 314 17.32 20.92 -3.77
N ASP A 315 16.31 21.78 -3.92
CA ASP A 315 14.99 21.61 -3.34
C ASP A 315 14.00 20.86 -4.27
N ALA A 316 14.44 20.42 -5.45
CA ALA A 316 13.56 19.79 -6.43
C ALA A 316 12.90 18.51 -5.87
N LEU A 317 11.65 18.26 -6.28
CA LEU A 317 10.91 17.08 -5.84
C LEU A 317 10.90 15.99 -6.92
N ALA A 318 11.25 14.78 -6.51
CA ALA A 318 10.95 13.59 -7.30
C ALA A 318 9.43 13.41 -7.43
N GLY A 319 8.99 13.01 -8.63
CA GLY A 319 7.60 12.97 -9.05
C GLY A 319 7.02 14.34 -9.47
N SER A 320 7.81 15.42 -9.44
CA SER A 320 7.35 16.72 -9.90
C SER A 320 7.19 16.74 -11.42
N PRO A 321 6.13 17.37 -11.96
CA PRO A 321 6.11 17.76 -13.36
C PRO A 321 7.23 18.77 -13.63
N LEU A 322 7.77 18.73 -14.84
CA LEU A 322 8.71 19.69 -15.39
C LEU A 322 8.14 20.17 -16.73
N TYR A 323 7.96 21.48 -16.85
CA TYR A 323 7.49 22.13 -18.07
C TYR A 323 8.58 23.00 -18.65
N VAL A 324 8.82 22.87 -19.96
CA VAL A 324 9.53 23.87 -20.75
C VAL A 324 8.57 25.03 -21.00
N VAL A 325 9.01 26.26 -20.72
CA VAL A 325 8.23 27.48 -20.94
C VAL A 325 8.69 28.11 -22.25
N PRO A 326 7.83 28.16 -23.29
CA PRO A 326 8.15 28.82 -24.55
C PRO A 326 8.48 30.30 -24.37
N GLU A 327 9.33 30.82 -25.25
CA GLU A 327 9.57 32.26 -25.32
C GLU A 327 8.27 33.01 -25.67
N GLY A 328 7.96 34.05 -24.91
CA GLY A 328 6.75 34.86 -25.08
C GLY A 328 5.52 34.34 -24.33
N GLU A 329 5.55 33.13 -23.75
CA GLU A 329 4.46 32.63 -22.91
C GLU A 329 4.59 33.09 -21.45
N SER A 330 3.44 33.11 -20.74
CA SER A 330 3.38 33.55 -19.35
C SER A 330 3.97 32.51 -18.40
N LEU A 331 5.12 32.83 -17.81
CA LEU A 331 5.75 32.03 -16.76
C LEU A 331 4.78 31.70 -15.60
N GLU A 332 3.96 32.67 -15.21
CA GLU A 332 3.03 32.54 -14.09
C GLU A 332 1.92 31.52 -14.37
N GLU A 333 1.57 31.30 -15.65
CA GLU A 333 0.63 30.23 -16.00
C GLU A 333 1.23 28.85 -15.74
N TYR A 334 2.50 28.63 -16.10
CA TYR A 334 3.19 27.36 -15.84
C TYR A 334 3.42 27.14 -14.35
N LYS A 335 3.81 28.18 -13.59
CA LYS A 335 3.93 28.10 -12.13
C LYS A 335 2.60 27.69 -11.48
N ARG A 336 1.48 28.29 -11.91
CA ARG A 336 0.14 27.93 -11.44
C ARG A 336 -0.23 26.49 -11.77
N ARG A 337 0.06 26.01 -12.99
CA ARG A 337 -0.18 24.61 -13.38
C ARG A 337 0.55 23.63 -12.46
N ILE A 338 1.80 23.91 -12.09
CA ILE A 338 2.56 23.06 -11.15
C ILE A 338 1.99 23.15 -9.74
N MET A 339 1.65 24.35 -9.27
CA MET A 339 1.03 24.52 -7.95
C MET A 339 -0.30 23.77 -7.83
N GLU A 340 -1.14 23.78 -8.87
CA GLU A 340 -2.37 23.00 -8.90
C GLU A 340 -2.11 21.48 -8.85
N GLU A 341 -1.12 21.00 -9.60
CA GLU A 341 -0.78 19.58 -9.67
C GLU A 341 -0.16 19.04 -8.38
N ILE A 342 0.67 19.85 -7.70
CA ILE A 342 1.28 19.51 -6.40
C ILE A 342 0.29 19.73 -5.26
N GLY A 343 -0.48 20.81 -5.30
CA GLY A 343 -1.47 21.17 -4.27
C GLY A 343 -2.61 20.14 -4.15
N GLN A 344 -2.90 19.38 -5.21
CA GLN A 344 -3.83 18.24 -5.14
C GLN A 344 -3.30 17.08 -4.29
N LEU A 345 -1.98 16.94 -4.19
CA LEU A 345 -1.34 15.91 -3.37
C LEU A 345 -1.07 16.39 -1.94
N ARG A 346 -0.72 17.65 -1.77
CA ARG A 346 -0.48 18.23 -0.45
C ARG A 346 -1.79 18.54 0.25
N ILE A 347 -2.14 17.72 1.22
CA ILE A 347 -3.39 17.86 1.96
C ILE A 347 -3.10 18.62 3.25
N ARG A 348 -3.88 19.67 3.52
CA ARG A 348 -3.95 20.30 4.84
C ARG A 348 -5.40 20.66 5.11
N THR A 349 -6.00 20.04 6.12
CA THR A 349 -7.41 20.25 6.46
C THR A 349 -7.60 20.37 7.96
N ASP A 350 -8.71 20.98 8.36
CA ASP A 350 -9.12 21.03 9.78
C ASP A 350 -9.82 19.73 10.23
N ARG A 351 -9.88 18.72 9.37
CA ARG A 351 -10.55 17.46 9.66
C ARG A 351 -9.73 16.61 10.64
N MET A 352 -10.45 15.74 11.34
CA MET A 352 -9.86 14.65 12.12
C MET A 352 -9.27 13.63 11.17
N GLY A 353 -8.00 13.28 11.34
CA GLY A 353 -7.34 12.32 10.47
C GLY A 353 -5.86 12.18 10.77
N VAL A 354 -5.25 11.19 10.11
CA VAL A 354 -3.83 10.87 10.26
C VAL A 354 -2.95 11.95 9.64
N VAL A 355 -1.72 12.08 10.13
CA VAL A 355 -0.67 12.91 9.54
C VAL A 355 0.24 12.01 8.70
N VAL A 356 0.52 12.39 7.46
CA VAL A 356 1.31 11.59 6.51
C VAL A 356 2.52 12.39 6.03
N LYS A 357 3.70 11.78 6.11
CA LYS A 357 4.96 12.33 5.59
C LYS A 357 5.63 11.32 4.68
N ALA A 358 6.10 11.77 3.52
CA ALA A 358 6.77 10.92 2.55
C ALA A 358 7.98 11.63 1.91
N ASP A 359 8.85 10.86 1.27
CA ASP A 359 10.10 11.34 0.65
C ASP A 359 9.89 11.98 -0.73
N THR A 360 8.90 11.48 -1.49
CA THR A 360 8.61 11.88 -2.86
C THR A 360 7.12 12.13 -3.07
N LEU A 361 6.77 12.88 -4.14
CA LEU A 361 5.37 13.10 -4.50
C LEU A 361 4.68 11.79 -4.90
N GLY A 362 5.41 10.86 -5.52
CA GLY A 362 4.88 9.55 -5.91
C GLY A 362 4.49 8.70 -4.71
N SER A 363 5.37 8.59 -3.71
CA SER A 363 5.08 7.87 -2.46
C SER A 363 3.90 8.48 -1.71
N LEU A 364 3.86 9.83 -1.63
CA LEU A 364 2.77 10.55 -0.98
C LEU A 364 1.40 10.25 -1.62
N GLU A 365 1.33 10.30 -2.95
CA GLU A 365 0.12 9.99 -3.72
C GLU A 365 -0.35 8.55 -3.45
N ALA A 366 0.56 7.58 -3.48
CA ALA A 366 0.23 6.17 -3.24
C ALA A 366 -0.36 5.93 -1.83
N ILE A 367 0.21 6.58 -0.80
CA ILE A 367 -0.30 6.50 0.58
C ILE A 367 -1.68 7.15 0.67
N ILE A 368 -1.86 8.35 0.09
CA ILE A 368 -3.14 9.06 0.08
C ILE A 368 -4.25 8.21 -0.56
N ASP A 369 -3.98 7.62 -1.72
CA ASP A 369 -4.97 6.82 -2.44
C ASP A 369 -5.35 5.56 -1.66
N THR A 370 -4.37 4.92 -1.02
CA THR A 370 -4.59 3.77 -0.14
C THR A 370 -5.46 4.14 1.06
N LEU A 371 -5.14 5.23 1.76
CA LEU A 371 -5.92 5.72 2.90
C LEU A 371 -7.36 6.09 2.50
N LYS A 372 -7.55 6.75 1.35
CA LYS A 372 -8.89 7.07 0.81
C LYS A 372 -9.70 5.80 0.52
N ARG A 373 -9.08 4.77 -0.05
CA ARG A 373 -9.72 3.46 -0.33
C ARG A 373 -10.17 2.78 0.96
N LEU A 374 -9.34 2.83 1.99
CA LEU A 374 -9.64 2.33 3.34
C LEU A 374 -10.55 3.26 4.15
N LYS A 375 -10.96 4.41 3.57
CA LYS A 375 -11.78 5.45 4.21
C LYS A 375 -11.16 6.01 5.50
N ILE A 376 -9.83 5.99 5.59
CA ILE A 376 -9.07 6.61 6.67
C ILE A 376 -8.91 8.10 6.34
N PRO A 377 -9.42 9.01 7.17
CA PRO A 377 -9.32 10.43 6.90
C PRO A 377 -7.89 10.94 7.12
N ILE A 378 -7.51 11.94 6.32
CA ILE A 378 -6.17 12.54 6.33
C ILE A 378 -6.31 13.97 6.80
N ARG A 379 -5.55 14.34 7.85
CA ARG A 379 -5.46 15.73 8.32
C ARG A 379 -4.42 16.50 7.52
N LEU A 380 -3.23 15.93 7.45
CA LEU A 380 -2.06 16.51 6.79
C LEU A 380 -1.37 15.44 5.96
N ALA A 381 -0.99 15.77 4.73
CA ALA A 381 -0.12 14.94 3.89
C ALA A 381 0.87 15.84 3.17
N ASP A 382 2.16 15.64 3.41
CA ASP A 382 3.21 16.48 2.83
C ASP A 382 4.51 15.70 2.57
N VAL A 383 5.38 16.29 1.75
CA VAL A 383 6.70 15.73 1.43
C VAL A 383 7.75 16.33 2.36
N GLY A 384 8.63 15.49 2.91
CA GLY A 384 9.75 15.88 3.76
C GLY A 384 9.79 15.17 5.11
N ASP A 385 10.88 15.39 5.84
CA ASP A 385 11.12 14.82 7.17
C ASP A 385 10.01 15.21 8.17
N VAL A 386 9.77 14.35 9.16
CA VAL A 386 8.79 14.59 10.23
C VAL A 386 9.32 15.71 11.13
N SER A 387 8.58 16.80 11.21
CA SER A 387 8.92 17.99 11.99
C SER A 387 8.10 18.09 13.27
N ARG A 388 8.54 18.93 14.22
CA ARG A 388 7.78 19.22 15.43
C ARG A 388 6.34 19.68 15.15
N ARG A 389 6.13 20.43 14.07
CA ARG A 389 4.78 20.87 13.65
C ARG A 389 3.87 19.70 13.33
N ASP A 390 4.41 18.66 12.69
CA ASP A 390 3.65 17.46 12.33
C ASP A 390 3.19 16.70 13.59
N VAL A 391 4.03 16.67 14.64
CA VAL A 391 3.70 16.08 15.95
C VAL A 391 2.57 16.84 16.64
N VAL A 392 2.63 18.17 16.65
CA VAL A 392 1.58 19.02 17.23
C VAL A 392 0.24 18.84 16.51
N GLU A 393 0.26 18.73 15.18
CA GLU A 393 -0.96 18.47 14.39
C GLU A 393 -1.57 17.10 14.72
N ALA A 394 -0.75 16.05 14.88
CA ALA A 394 -1.21 14.72 15.27
C ALA A 394 -1.72 14.68 16.73
N GLU A 395 -1.07 15.40 17.66
CA GLU A 395 -1.51 15.56 19.04
C GLU A 395 -2.90 16.21 19.12
N ALA A 396 -3.13 17.28 18.36
CA ALA A 396 -4.41 17.98 18.33
C ALA A 396 -5.57 17.04 17.91
N VAL A 397 -5.32 16.11 16.99
CA VAL A 397 -6.26 15.04 16.63
C VAL A 397 -6.39 14.03 17.77
N ARG A 398 -5.27 13.59 18.33
CA ARG A 398 -5.22 12.57 19.38
C ARG A 398 -6.09 12.92 20.59
N LEU A 399 -6.17 14.20 20.97
CA LEU A 399 -7.02 14.68 22.07
C LEU A 399 -8.50 14.34 21.89
N LYS A 400 -8.98 14.22 20.64
CA LYS A 400 -10.38 13.92 20.32
C LYS A 400 -10.57 12.49 19.84
N ASP A 401 -9.68 12.01 18.96
CA ASP A 401 -9.67 10.64 18.46
C ASP A 401 -8.24 10.09 18.51
N PRO A 402 -7.91 9.30 19.54
CA PRO A 402 -6.57 8.77 19.69
C PRO A 402 -6.13 7.77 18.62
N ILE A 403 -7.07 7.16 17.88
CA ILE A 403 -6.75 6.20 16.81
C ILE A 403 -6.32 6.96 15.56
N LEU A 404 -6.93 8.12 15.29
CA LEU A 404 -6.57 8.96 14.15
C LEU A 404 -5.37 9.87 14.43
N GLY A 405 -5.12 10.20 15.70
CA GLY A 405 -4.00 11.05 16.12
C GLY A 405 -2.65 10.34 16.10
N VAL A 406 -2.17 10.03 14.90
CA VAL A 406 -0.91 9.32 14.63
C VAL A 406 -0.17 9.94 13.45
N ILE A 407 1.12 9.62 13.33
CA ILE A 407 1.96 10.00 12.18
C ILE A 407 2.35 8.74 11.40
N LEU A 408 2.14 8.78 10.08
CA LEU A 408 2.60 7.79 9.11
C LEU A 408 3.79 8.38 8.34
N SER A 409 4.98 7.83 8.57
CA SER A 409 6.25 8.25 7.98
C SER A 409 6.73 7.22 6.95
N PHE A 410 6.86 7.64 5.70
CA PHE A 410 7.35 6.79 4.61
C PHE A 410 8.70 7.27 4.10
N ASN A 411 9.74 6.46 4.31
CA ASN A 411 11.12 6.70 3.84
C ASN A 411 11.69 8.08 4.19
N VAL A 412 11.24 8.68 5.30
CA VAL A 412 11.74 9.98 5.80
C VAL A 412 12.24 9.86 7.23
N ARG A 413 13.10 10.81 7.63
CA ARG A 413 13.65 10.87 8.98
C ARG A 413 12.70 11.64 9.89
N VAL A 414 12.91 11.46 11.19
CA VAL A 414 12.30 12.30 12.22
C VAL A 414 13.36 13.32 12.65
N LEU A 415 12.99 14.60 12.69
CA LEU A 415 13.91 15.64 13.14
C LEU A 415 14.08 15.54 14.67
N PRO A 416 15.24 15.91 15.24
CA PRO A 416 15.50 15.76 16.68
C PRO A 416 14.46 16.44 17.57
N ASP A 417 14.00 17.63 17.20
CA ASP A 417 12.96 18.37 17.91
C ASP A 417 11.58 17.71 17.83
N ALA A 418 11.33 16.91 16.80
CA ALA A 418 10.14 16.09 16.67
C ALA A 418 10.23 14.80 17.50
N GLU A 419 11.42 14.18 17.61
CA GLU A 419 11.64 13.01 18.48
C GLU A 419 11.37 13.34 19.95
N ASP A 420 11.88 14.48 20.42
CA ASP A 420 11.64 14.97 21.79
C ASP A 420 10.14 15.19 22.05
N GLU A 421 9.43 15.81 21.10
CA GLU A 421 8.00 16.08 21.21
C GLU A 421 7.16 14.79 21.16
N LEU A 422 7.55 13.81 20.34
CA LEU A 422 6.90 12.48 20.30
C LEU A 422 7.00 11.77 21.65
N ALA A 423 8.16 11.83 22.29
CA ALA A 423 8.40 11.23 23.60
C ALA A 423 7.59 11.91 24.72
N ASP A 424 7.49 13.24 24.69
CA ASP A 424 6.71 14.02 25.66
C ASP A 424 5.19 13.80 25.50
N LYS A 425 4.69 13.83 24.26
CA LYS A 425 3.24 13.77 23.98
C LYS A 425 2.68 12.36 23.83
N GLY A 426 3.53 11.36 23.62
CA GLY A 426 3.11 9.97 23.39
C GLY A 426 2.24 9.80 22.14
N VAL A 427 2.54 10.56 21.08
CA VAL A 427 1.90 10.42 19.76
C VAL A 427 2.51 9.20 19.04
N PRO A 428 1.70 8.23 18.59
CA PRO A 428 2.22 7.08 17.85
C PRO A 428 2.79 7.48 16.48
N LEU A 429 3.99 6.97 16.19
CA LEU A 429 4.67 7.10 14.90
C LEU A 429 4.82 5.72 14.28
N PHE A 430 4.39 5.59 13.02
CA PHE A 430 4.64 4.42 12.19
C PHE A 430 5.62 4.80 11.10
N SER A 431 6.69 4.01 10.94
CA SER A 431 7.76 4.30 9.98
C SER A 431 8.04 3.06 9.13
N SER A 432 8.05 3.20 7.81
CA SER A 432 8.33 2.10 6.89
C SER A 432 8.91 2.62 5.58
N ASN A 433 9.56 1.74 4.83
CA ASN A 433 9.98 1.93 3.44
C ASN A 433 9.14 1.10 2.45
N ILE A 434 8.02 0.54 2.92
CA ILE A 434 7.04 -0.19 2.11
C ILE A 434 5.66 0.33 2.49
N VAL A 435 4.90 0.86 1.52
CA VAL A 435 3.61 1.53 1.77
C VAL A 435 2.63 0.57 2.42
N PHE A 436 2.53 -0.65 1.90
CA PHE A 436 1.61 -1.66 2.43
C PHE A 436 1.90 -2.01 3.89
N ARG A 437 3.16 -2.23 4.25
CA ARG A 437 3.57 -2.51 5.64
C ARG A 437 3.21 -1.35 6.58
N LEU A 438 3.43 -0.11 6.14
CA LEU A 438 3.08 1.09 6.92
C LEU A 438 1.61 1.10 7.30
N ILE A 439 0.75 0.78 6.33
CA ILE A 439 -0.70 0.79 6.50
C ILE A 439 -1.16 -0.41 7.33
N GLU A 440 -0.63 -1.61 7.09
CA GLU A 440 -0.95 -2.81 7.88
C GLU A 440 -0.57 -2.65 9.36
N GLU A 441 0.62 -2.10 9.64
CA GLU A 441 1.06 -1.86 11.01
C GLU A 441 0.13 -0.89 11.73
N TYR A 442 -0.29 0.17 11.05
CA TYR A 442 -1.28 1.12 11.56
C TYR A 442 -2.65 0.45 11.78
N GLU A 443 -3.19 -0.29 10.81
CA GLU A 443 -4.50 -0.93 10.92
C GLU A 443 -4.52 -1.97 12.04
N ALA A 444 -3.48 -2.79 12.14
CA ALA A 444 -3.34 -3.78 13.21
C ALA A 444 -3.25 -3.11 14.58
N TRP A 445 -2.54 -1.98 14.70
CA TRP A 445 -2.52 -1.20 15.93
C TRP A 445 -3.87 -0.56 16.25
N ALA A 446 -4.50 0.07 15.26
CA ALA A 446 -5.80 0.72 15.42
C ALA A 446 -6.87 -0.26 15.88
N GLU A 447 -6.85 -1.48 15.35
CA GLU A 447 -7.79 -2.53 15.75
C GLU A 447 -7.55 -3.02 17.18
N ARG A 448 -6.29 -3.23 17.58
CA ARG A 448 -5.96 -3.54 18.97
C ARG A 448 -6.41 -2.44 19.93
N GLU A 449 -6.21 -1.18 19.57
CA GLU A 449 -6.66 -0.04 20.36
C GLU A 449 -8.19 0.03 20.48
N ARG A 450 -8.93 -0.21 19.39
CA ARG A 450 -10.40 -0.28 19.41
C ARG A 450 -10.88 -1.38 20.35
N LEU A 451 -10.33 -2.57 20.25
CA LEU A 451 -10.70 -3.72 21.09
C LEU A 451 -10.38 -3.44 22.57
N SER A 452 -9.22 -2.88 22.87
CA SER A 452 -8.82 -2.51 24.23
C SER A 452 -9.78 -1.49 24.84
N ARG A 453 -10.16 -0.46 24.08
CA ARG A 453 -11.12 0.57 24.52
C ARG A 453 -12.52 0.00 24.71
N ALA A 454 -12.99 -0.81 23.76
CA ALA A 454 -14.29 -1.47 23.86
C ALA A 454 -14.35 -2.36 25.11
N LYS A 455 -13.27 -3.11 25.41
CA LYS A 455 -13.15 -3.90 26.63
C LYS A 455 -13.17 -3.03 27.89
N ALA A 456 -12.40 -1.94 27.92
CA ALA A 456 -12.35 -1.03 29.07
C ALA A 456 -13.68 -0.28 29.31
N GLU A 457 -14.43 0.03 28.25
CA GLU A 457 -15.80 0.56 28.35
C GLU A 457 -16.74 -0.52 28.89
N LEU A 458 -16.68 -1.75 28.36
CA LEU A 458 -17.50 -2.87 28.79
C LEU A 458 -17.25 -3.26 30.26
N ASP A 459 -16.00 -3.24 30.72
CA ASP A 459 -15.62 -3.56 32.11
C ASP A 459 -16.17 -2.55 33.13
N LYS A 460 -16.49 -1.32 32.71
CA LYS A 460 -17.14 -0.31 33.56
C LYS A 460 -18.66 -0.51 33.68
N LEU A 461 -19.26 -1.31 32.79
CA LEU A 461 -20.69 -1.55 32.78
C LEU A 461 -21.05 -2.69 33.74
N VAL A 462 -22.10 -2.46 34.52
CA VAL A 462 -22.73 -3.54 35.30
C VAL A 462 -23.41 -4.48 34.31
N ARG A 463 -22.95 -5.73 34.28
CA ARG A 463 -23.46 -6.76 33.35
C ARG A 463 -24.59 -7.60 33.95
N PRO A 464 -25.45 -8.21 33.12
CA PRO A 464 -26.57 -9.01 33.59
C PRO A 464 -26.08 -10.27 34.31
N GLY A 465 -26.74 -10.59 35.41
CA GLY A 465 -26.49 -11.81 36.16
C GLY A 465 -27.74 -12.26 36.88
N LYS A 466 -27.93 -13.57 36.98
CA LYS A 466 -29.02 -14.20 37.72
C LYS A 466 -28.42 -15.22 38.66
N ILE A 467 -28.72 -15.12 39.94
CA ILE A 467 -28.20 -16.02 40.97
C ILE A 467 -29.34 -16.64 41.77
N LYS A 468 -29.12 -17.85 42.27
CA LYS A 468 -30.04 -18.55 43.16
C LYS A 468 -29.37 -18.77 44.52
N VAL A 469 -30.02 -18.38 45.60
CA VAL A 469 -29.55 -18.63 46.95
C VAL A 469 -29.74 -20.11 47.29
N LEU A 470 -28.66 -20.81 47.65
CA LEU A 470 -28.68 -22.24 47.90
C LEU A 470 -29.24 -22.55 49.30
N GLN A 471 -30.16 -23.51 49.37
CA GLN A 471 -30.76 -23.97 50.61
C GLN A 471 -29.73 -24.66 51.51
N GLY A 472 -29.69 -24.31 52.80
CA GLY A 472 -28.75 -24.84 53.79
C GLY A 472 -27.35 -24.22 53.75
N TYR A 473 -27.07 -23.27 52.85
CA TYR A 473 -25.75 -22.63 52.70
C TYR A 473 -25.76 -21.18 53.20
N ILE A 474 -26.27 -20.94 54.41
CA ILE A 474 -26.19 -19.63 55.07
C ILE A 474 -25.03 -19.62 56.05
N PHE A 475 -23.98 -18.88 55.72
CA PHE A 475 -22.79 -18.73 56.57
C PHE A 475 -22.93 -17.56 57.56
N ARG A 476 -23.65 -16.50 57.15
CA ARG A 476 -23.93 -15.33 58.00
C ARG A 476 -25.26 -14.70 57.61
N ARG A 477 -26.09 -14.39 58.61
CA ARG A 477 -27.46 -13.90 58.37
C ARG A 477 -27.57 -12.42 57.99
N SER A 478 -26.65 -11.55 58.44
CA SER A 478 -26.65 -10.12 58.10
C SER A 478 -25.33 -9.42 58.44
N LYS A 479 -25.17 -8.20 57.89
CA LYS A 479 -24.06 -7.24 58.12
C LYS A 479 -22.63 -7.77 57.87
N PRO A 480 -22.25 -8.15 56.64
CA PRO A 480 -23.09 -8.47 55.48
C PRO A 480 -23.66 -9.89 55.59
N ALA A 481 -24.76 -10.19 54.89
CA ALA A 481 -25.20 -11.59 54.75
C ALA A 481 -24.18 -12.35 53.89
N ILE A 482 -23.83 -13.57 54.28
CA ILE A 482 -22.93 -14.46 53.52
C ILE A 482 -23.71 -15.72 53.22
N VAL A 483 -24.01 -15.93 51.94
CA VAL A 483 -24.83 -17.04 51.45
C VAL A 483 -24.13 -17.74 50.29
N GLY A 484 -24.29 -19.06 50.21
CA GLY A 484 -23.93 -19.84 49.02
C GLY A 484 -24.92 -19.56 47.92
N VAL A 485 -24.44 -19.27 46.71
CA VAL A 485 -25.28 -19.03 45.54
C VAL A 485 -24.80 -19.85 44.35
N GLU A 486 -25.73 -20.14 43.44
CA GLU A 486 -25.45 -20.66 42.11
C GLU A 486 -25.73 -19.58 41.07
N VAL A 487 -24.77 -19.31 40.19
CA VAL A 487 -24.95 -18.38 39.08
C VAL A 487 -25.72 -19.10 37.97
N LEU A 488 -26.99 -18.74 37.80
CA LEU A 488 -27.90 -19.38 36.83
C LEU A 488 -27.77 -18.81 35.41
N ALA A 489 -27.39 -17.54 35.29
CA ALA A 489 -27.20 -16.90 33.99
C ALA A 489 -26.24 -15.71 34.10
N GLY A 490 -25.45 -15.49 33.06
CA GLY A 490 -24.57 -14.32 32.96
C GLY A 490 -23.43 -14.35 33.97
N ARG A 491 -23.17 -13.21 34.63
CA ARG A 491 -22.07 -13.08 35.58
C ARG A 491 -22.37 -12.16 36.75
N ILE A 492 -21.65 -12.36 37.84
CA ILE A 492 -21.63 -11.46 39.00
C ILE A 492 -20.20 -11.00 39.28
N ARG A 493 -20.03 -9.76 39.73
CA ARG A 493 -18.75 -9.19 40.19
C ARG A 493 -18.92 -8.50 41.53
N ALA A 494 -17.84 -8.36 42.27
CA ALA A 494 -17.81 -7.47 43.43
C ALA A 494 -18.25 -6.05 43.02
N GLY A 495 -19.08 -5.42 43.86
CA GLY A 495 -19.69 -4.11 43.62
C GLY A 495 -21.03 -4.16 42.87
N TYR A 496 -21.43 -5.29 42.27
CA TYR A 496 -22.69 -5.35 41.53
C TYR A 496 -23.90 -5.26 42.47
N PRO A 497 -24.90 -4.41 42.15
CA PRO A 497 -26.14 -4.33 42.91
C PRO A 497 -27.05 -5.53 42.65
N LEU A 498 -27.84 -5.93 43.64
CA LEU A 498 -28.78 -7.05 43.54
C LEU A 498 -30.22 -6.60 43.79
N ILE A 499 -31.14 -7.18 43.03
CA ILE A 499 -32.59 -7.01 43.17
C ILE A 499 -33.27 -8.38 43.15
N SER A 500 -34.28 -8.58 44.00
CA SER A 500 -35.06 -9.82 43.99
C SER A 500 -36.11 -9.79 42.87
N MET A 501 -36.65 -10.96 42.52
CA MET A 501 -37.74 -11.07 41.52
C MET A 501 -39.01 -10.32 41.93
N LYS A 502 -39.14 -9.90 43.19
CA LYS A 502 -40.23 -9.07 43.73
C LYS A 502 -39.91 -7.56 43.68
N GLY A 503 -38.80 -7.15 43.05
CA GLY A 503 -38.39 -5.74 42.94
C GLY A 503 -37.68 -5.19 44.17
N ARG A 504 -37.38 -6.02 45.19
CA ARG A 504 -36.70 -5.58 46.42
C ARG A 504 -35.19 -5.47 46.20
N ARG A 505 -34.60 -4.30 46.44
CA ARG A 505 -33.13 -4.11 46.40
C ARG A 505 -32.47 -4.70 47.64
N LEU A 506 -31.33 -5.37 47.45
CA LEU A 506 -30.58 -6.07 48.50
C LEU A 506 -29.17 -5.53 48.69
N GLY A 507 -28.90 -4.32 48.19
CA GLY A 507 -27.57 -3.70 48.21
C GLY A 507 -26.63 -4.33 47.20
N ASN A 508 -25.33 -4.30 47.49
CA ASN A 508 -24.27 -4.72 46.58
C ASN A 508 -23.60 -6.02 47.04
N ILE A 509 -23.03 -6.73 46.08
CA ILE A 509 -22.08 -7.80 46.34
C ILE A 509 -20.80 -7.17 46.88
N VAL A 510 -20.49 -7.42 48.15
CA VAL A 510 -19.27 -6.94 48.80
C VAL A 510 -18.07 -7.79 48.38
N LYS A 511 -18.28 -9.10 48.30
CA LYS A 511 -17.20 -10.08 48.12
C LYS A 511 -17.74 -11.39 47.56
N ILE A 512 -16.96 -12.04 46.70
CA ILE A 512 -17.23 -13.38 46.15
C ILE A 512 -16.07 -14.30 46.55
N GLN A 513 -16.40 -15.50 47.03
CA GLN A 513 -15.41 -16.50 47.40
C GLN A 513 -15.72 -17.85 46.76
N ASP A 514 -14.75 -18.43 46.08
CA ASP A 514 -14.79 -19.81 45.57
C ASP A 514 -13.81 -20.67 46.37
N LYS A 515 -14.32 -21.71 47.04
CA LYS A 515 -13.54 -22.61 47.92
C LYS A 515 -12.64 -21.87 48.93
N GLY A 516 -13.11 -20.72 49.43
CA GLY A 516 -12.40 -19.90 50.41
C GLY A 516 -11.38 -18.91 49.83
N LEU A 517 -11.17 -18.90 48.51
CA LEU A 517 -10.34 -17.92 47.83
C LEU A 517 -11.19 -16.78 47.27
N ASP A 518 -10.67 -15.56 47.39
CA ASP A 518 -11.34 -14.36 46.89
C ASP A 518 -11.25 -14.31 45.37
N VAL A 519 -12.39 -14.14 44.71
CA VAL A 519 -12.49 -14.02 43.24
C VAL A 519 -13.17 -12.71 42.87
N GLU A 520 -12.74 -12.09 41.78
CA GLU A 520 -13.32 -10.84 41.31
C GLU A 520 -14.69 -11.03 40.64
N GLU A 521 -14.87 -12.18 39.97
CA GLU A 521 -16.08 -12.52 39.24
C GLU A 521 -16.43 -14.00 39.35
N ALA A 522 -17.72 -14.31 39.17
CA ALA A 522 -18.23 -15.66 38.99
C ALA A 522 -19.19 -15.71 37.80
N LEU A 523 -19.05 -16.76 36.99
CA LEU A 523 -19.78 -16.96 35.74
C LEU A 523 -20.90 -18.00 35.91
N GLU A 524 -21.81 -18.07 34.95
CA GLU A 524 -22.86 -19.08 34.85
C GLU A 524 -22.33 -20.51 35.14
N GLY A 525 -23.08 -21.26 35.95
CA GLY A 525 -22.73 -22.58 36.45
C GLY A 525 -21.87 -22.59 37.73
N SER A 526 -21.31 -21.44 38.14
CA SER A 526 -20.46 -21.35 39.34
C SER A 526 -21.30 -21.44 40.62
N LYS A 527 -20.80 -22.17 41.62
CA LYS A 527 -21.35 -22.22 42.99
C LYS A 527 -20.36 -21.60 43.96
N VAL A 528 -20.67 -20.40 44.44
CA VAL A 528 -19.75 -19.54 45.20
C VAL A 528 -20.43 -18.95 46.43
N ALA A 529 -19.64 -18.57 47.44
CA ALA A 529 -20.14 -17.82 48.58
C ALA A 529 -20.12 -16.32 48.26
N VAL A 530 -21.24 -15.62 48.48
CA VAL A 530 -21.40 -14.20 48.17
C VAL A 530 -21.78 -13.43 49.43
N SER A 531 -21.05 -12.33 49.67
CA SER A 531 -21.35 -11.37 50.73
C SER A 531 -22.25 -10.26 50.19
N ILE A 532 -23.44 -10.06 50.77
CA ILE A 532 -24.45 -9.09 50.34
C ILE A 532 -24.64 -8.03 51.41
N SER A 533 -24.47 -6.75 51.05
CA SER A 533 -24.38 -5.64 52.03
C SER A 533 -25.65 -5.41 52.84
N GLU A 534 -26.81 -5.42 52.20
CA GLU A 534 -28.11 -5.09 52.81
C GLU A 534 -29.05 -6.30 52.94
N GLY A 535 -28.56 -7.49 52.56
CA GLY A 535 -29.26 -8.74 52.74
C GLY A 535 -29.37 -9.12 54.22
N VAL A 536 -30.57 -9.52 54.63
CA VAL A 536 -30.90 -10.09 55.94
C VAL A 536 -31.71 -11.36 55.71
N VAL A 537 -31.06 -12.49 55.95
CA VAL A 537 -31.63 -13.82 55.72
C VAL A 537 -32.85 -14.04 56.64
N GLY A 538 -33.99 -14.43 56.06
CA GLY A 538 -35.27 -14.61 56.74
C GLY A 538 -36.08 -13.32 56.95
N ARG A 539 -35.67 -12.20 56.33
CA ARG A 539 -36.42 -10.94 56.33
C ARG A 539 -36.63 -10.39 54.92
N ASN A 540 -35.54 -10.00 54.26
CA ASN A 540 -35.59 -9.48 52.89
C ASN A 540 -34.88 -10.39 51.88
N LEU A 541 -34.14 -11.39 52.38
CA LEU A 541 -33.46 -12.42 51.60
C LEU A 541 -33.88 -13.80 52.09
N ASP A 542 -34.37 -14.66 51.20
CA ASP A 542 -34.83 -16.01 51.54
C ASP A 542 -33.94 -17.09 50.90
N GLU A 543 -33.90 -18.29 51.50
CA GLU A 543 -33.30 -19.47 50.86
C GLU A 543 -34.13 -19.88 49.63
N ASP A 544 -33.48 -20.46 48.62
CA ASP A 544 -34.10 -20.81 47.34
C ASP A 544 -34.60 -19.61 46.50
N GLU A 545 -34.40 -18.37 46.98
CA GLU A 545 -34.78 -17.14 46.26
C GLU A 545 -33.84 -16.87 45.06
N ILE A 546 -34.43 -16.38 43.97
CA ILE A 546 -33.70 -15.91 42.78
C ILE A 546 -33.48 -14.41 42.89
N LEU A 547 -32.24 -13.99 42.70
CA LEU A 547 -31.83 -12.59 42.61
C LEU A 547 -31.28 -12.30 41.21
N LEU A 548 -31.47 -11.05 40.79
CA LEU A 548 -30.92 -10.51 39.56
C LEU A 548 -29.89 -9.43 39.92
N VAL A 549 -28.89 -9.25 39.06
CA VAL A 549 -28.06 -8.05 39.08
C VAL A 549 -28.93 -6.86 38.67
N ASP A 550 -28.99 -5.83 39.51
CA ASP A 550 -29.76 -4.61 39.27
C ASP A 550 -29.04 -3.68 38.26
N VAL A 551 -28.94 -4.12 37.01
CA VAL A 551 -28.28 -3.36 35.93
C VAL A 551 -28.93 -1.98 35.78
N PRO A 552 -28.17 -0.88 35.93
CA PRO A 552 -28.67 0.48 35.72
C PRO A 552 -29.23 0.67 34.30
N ALA A 553 -30.28 1.48 34.14
CA ALA A 553 -30.94 1.66 32.84
C ALA A 553 -30.01 2.22 31.76
N ASN A 554 -29.12 3.15 32.13
CA ASN A 554 -28.09 3.69 31.23
C ASN A 554 -27.09 2.60 30.79
N HIS A 555 -26.71 1.67 31.68
CA HIS A 555 -25.83 0.56 31.33
C HIS A 555 -26.54 -0.44 30.42
N ALA A 556 -27.81 -0.77 30.70
CA ALA A 556 -28.61 -1.65 29.86
C ALA A 556 -28.77 -1.10 28.43
N ASP A 557 -28.99 0.21 28.27
CA ASP A 557 -29.08 0.85 26.94
C ASP A 557 -27.74 0.77 26.17
N ILE A 558 -26.62 1.07 26.84
CA ILE A 558 -25.28 0.96 26.23
C ILE A 558 -25.00 -0.49 25.80
N LEU A 559 -25.28 -1.46 26.68
CA LEU A 559 -25.10 -2.88 26.42
C LEU A 559 -25.91 -3.36 25.22
N LEU A 560 -27.20 -2.98 25.12
CA LEU A 560 -28.09 -3.39 24.03
C LEU A 560 -27.82 -2.69 22.70
N ARG A 561 -27.33 -1.44 22.72
CA ARG A 561 -27.06 -0.68 21.49
C ARG A 561 -25.67 -0.91 20.93
N ARG A 562 -24.65 -1.04 21.78
CA ARG A 562 -23.23 -1.10 21.37
C ARG A 562 -22.58 -2.46 21.54
N PHE A 563 -23.01 -3.26 22.52
CA PHE A 563 -22.33 -4.51 22.90
C PHE A 563 -23.21 -5.75 22.78
N ARG A 564 -24.32 -5.66 22.03
CA ARG A 564 -25.31 -6.75 21.90
C ARG A 564 -24.69 -8.06 21.42
N ASP A 565 -23.80 -7.98 20.44
CA ASP A 565 -23.16 -9.16 19.83
C ASP A 565 -22.13 -9.83 20.75
N ILE A 566 -21.75 -9.17 21.85
CA ILE A 566 -20.81 -9.68 22.87
C ILE A 566 -21.57 -10.35 24.03
N LEU A 567 -22.87 -10.08 24.18
CA LEU A 567 -23.69 -10.66 25.24
C LEU A 567 -24.14 -12.08 24.88
N GLY A 568 -24.07 -12.99 25.85
CA GLY A 568 -24.65 -14.33 25.70
C GLY A 568 -26.18 -14.28 25.66
N GLU A 569 -26.81 -15.33 25.11
CA GLU A 569 -28.28 -15.45 25.07
C GLU A 569 -28.88 -15.37 26.48
N SER A 570 -28.25 -16.02 27.46
CA SER A 570 -28.67 -16.00 28.87
C SER A 570 -28.57 -14.61 29.51
N GLU A 571 -27.58 -13.78 29.12
CA GLU A 571 -27.45 -12.39 29.57
C GLU A 571 -28.56 -11.50 28.96
N LEU A 572 -28.89 -11.69 27.68
CA LEU A 572 -29.95 -10.97 26.99
C LEU A 572 -31.34 -11.30 27.57
N GLU A 573 -31.60 -12.57 27.87
CA GLU A 573 -32.82 -12.97 28.56
C GLU A 573 -32.90 -12.39 29.96
N THR A 574 -31.79 -12.41 30.70
CA THR A 574 -31.71 -11.84 32.05
C THR A 574 -32.03 -10.34 32.05
N LEU A 575 -31.59 -9.58 31.05
CA LEU A 575 -31.97 -8.17 30.88
C LEU A 575 -33.47 -7.98 30.66
N LYS A 576 -34.12 -8.83 29.85
CA LYS A 576 -35.57 -8.77 29.63
C LYS A 576 -36.34 -9.06 30.92
N VAL A 577 -35.91 -10.08 31.67
CA VAL A 577 -36.50 -10.42 32.96
C VAL A 577 -36.34 -9.26 33.95
N LEU A 578 -35.15 -8.65 34.01
CA LEU A 578 -34.90 -7.49 34.86
C LEU A 578 -35.79 -6.30 34.51
N GLN A 579 -35.99 -6.00 33.21
CA GLN A 579 -36.91 -4.94 32.77
C GLN A 579 -38.34 -5.22 33.27
N ALA A 580 -38.84 -6.43 33.08
CA ALA A 580 -40.17 -6.81 33.56
C ALA A 580 -40.32 -6.74 35.09
N VAL A 581 -39.24 -6.97 35.85
CA VAL A 581 -39.23 -6.79 37.32
C VAL A 581 -39.27 -5.31 37.71
N LYS A 582 -38.61 -4.42 36.95
CA LYS A 582 -38.58 -2.97 37.21
C LYS A 582 -39.85 -2.24 36.77
N GLU A 583 -40.57 -2.77 35.78
CA GLU A 583 -41.80 -2.17 35.25
C GLU A 583 -43.06 -2.52 36.06
N LYS A 584 -43.01 -3.56 36.90
CA LYS A 584 -44.11 -3.86 37.82
C LYS A 584 -44.14 -2.81 38.94
N PRO A 585 -45.24 -2.05 39.12
CA PRO A 585 -45.37 -1.17 40.27
C PRO A 585 -45.31 -2.03 41.55
N GLY A 586 -44.39 -1.67 42.45
CA GLY A 586 -44.18 -2.34 43.73
C GLY A 586 -45.31 -2.14 44.72
#